data_AF-A0A960P9N5-F1
#
_entry.id   AF-A0A960P9N5-F1
#
_cell.length_a   1.000
_cell.length_b   1.000
_cell.length_c   1.000
_cell.angle_alpha   90.00
_cell.angle_beta   90.00
_cell.angle_gamma   90.00
#
_symmetry.space_group_name_H-M   'P 1'
#
loop_
_entity.id
_entity.type
_entity.pdbx_description
1 polymer ?
#
loop_
_entity_poly.entity_id
_entity_poly.type
_entity_poly.pdbx_seq_one_letter_code
_entity_poly.pdbx_strand_id
1 'polypeptide(L)'
;MNNFSEKVSFIWSVADLLRGDYKQSEYGRVILPFLVLRRLDQVLAPSREAVLAAAAKFPADKTPEALRERMLLQAAGETFTNTSKLDFAALLQDPNNAAANLMGYIHGFSKNVRDIMEKFGARLEEAPRHLRYRTRHPDASSAVRRGHAG
;
A
#
# COMPACT_ATOMS: atom_id res chain seq x y z
N MET A 1 -28.61 -6.35 -8.91
CA MET A 1 -28.62 -7.05 -7.59
C MET A 1 -27.19 -7.03 -7.06
N ASN A 2 -26.95 -6.29 -5.97
CA ASN A 2 -25.60 -6.14 -5.40
C ASN A 2 -25.26 -7.41 -4.60
N ASN A 3 -24.55 -8.35 -5.22
CA ASN A 3 -24.09 -9.58 -4.57
C ASN A 3 -22.95 -9.29 -3.58
N PHE A 4 -23.32 -8.72 -2.43
CA PHE A 4 -22.41 -8.45 -1.32
C PHE A 4 -21.73 -9.74 -0.82
N SER A 5 -22.45 -10.86 -0.83
CA SER A 5 -21.90 -12.18 -0.47
C SER A 5 -20.78 -12.62 -1.42
N GLU A 6 -20.92 -12.43 -2.73
CA GLU A 6 -19.85 -12.76 -3.70
C GLU A 6 -18.63 -11.86 -3.54
N LYS A 7 -18.83 -10.56 -3.27
CA LYS A 7 -17.72 -9.63 -2.98
C LYS A 7 -17.00 -10.01 -1.70
N VAL A 8 -17.74 -10.42 -0.66
CA VAL A 8 -17.18 -10.89 0.60
C VAL A 8 -16.41 -12.20 0.38
N SER A 9 -16.98 -13.18 -0.31
CA SER A 9 -16.30 -14.44 -0.66
C SER A 9 -15.05 -14.22 -1.52
N PHE A 10 -15.07 -13.27 -2.46
CA PHE A 10 -13.91 -12.89 -3.27
C PHE A 10 -12.82 -12.21 -2.43
N ILE A 11 -13.20 -11.31 -1.51
CA ILE A 11 -12.26 -10.71 -0.55
C ILE A 11 -11.64 -11.79 0.34
N TRP A 12 -12.42 -12.79 0.78
CA TRP A 12 -11.90 -13.92 1.55
C TRP A 12 -10.99 -14.84 0.72
N SER A 13 -11.29 -15.08 -0.57
CA SER A 13 -10.39 -15.87 -1.44
C SER A 13 -9.08 -15.14 -1.77
N VAL A 14 -9.10 -13.80 -1.81
CA VAL A 14 -7.88 -12.99 -1.92
C VAL A 14 -7.13 -12.96 -0.58
N ALA A 15 -7.84 -12.90 0.55
CA ALA A 15 -7.22 -13.04 1.88
C ALA A 15 -6.60 -14.43 2.09
N ASP A 16 -7.07 -15.45 1.36
CA ASP A 16 -6.48 -16.78 1.38
C ASP A 16 -5.08 -16.85 0.74
N LEU A 17 -4.69 -15.86 -0.08
CA LEU A 17 -3.30 -15.67 -0.53
C LEU A 17 -2.37 -15.18 0.60
N LEU A 18 -2.92 -14.66 1.70
CA LEU A 18 -2.17 -14.31 2.93
C LEU A 18 -2.14 -15.48 3.94
N ARG A 19 -2.81 -16.61 3.62
CA ARG A 19 -3.02 -17.72 4.55
C ARG A 19 -1.74 -18.56 4.64
N GLY A 20 -0.96 -18.25 5.67
CA GLY A 20 0.31 -18.91 5.98
C GLY A 20 1.22 -17.98 6.80
N ASP A 21 1.21 -16.69 6.47
CA ASP A 21 2.11 -15.67 7.02
C ASP A 21 1.43 -14.69 8.00
N TYR A 22 0.09 -14.66 8.10
CA TYR A 22 -0.61 -13.74 9.02
C TYR A 22 -1.82 -14.41 9.71
N LYS A 23 -1.96 -14.15 11.02
CA LYS A 23 -3.16 -14.54 11.79
C LYS A 23 -4.34 -13.66 11.42
N GLN A 24 -5.56 -14.16 11.63
CA GLN A 24 -6.79 -13.39 11.35
C GLN A 24 -6.86 -12.05 12.11
N SER A 25 -6.28 -11.99 13.32
CA SER A 25 -6.13 -10.75 14.10
C SER A 25 -5.14 -9.75 13.49
N GLU A 26 -4.32 -10.17 12.53
CA GLU A 26 -3.28 -9.38 11.87
C GLU A 26 -3.72 -8.89 10.48
N TYR A 27 -4.82 -9.41 9.93
CA TYR A 27 -5.38 -8.95 8.65
C TYR A 27 -5.71 -7.47 8.66
N GLY A 28 -6.18 -6.94 9.79
CA GLY A 28 -6.39 -5.50 9.94
C GLY A 28 -5.11 -4.68 9.71
N ARG A 29 -3.94 -5.21 10.06
CA ARG A 29 -2.66 -4.50 9.85
C ARG A 29 -2.29 -4.44 8.38
N VAL A 30 -2.62 -5.47 7.60
CA VAL A 30 -2.32 -5.56 6.16
C VAL A 30 -3.35 -4.79 5.33
N ILE A 31 -4.64 -4.90 5.67
CA ILE A 31 -5.74 -4.34 4.87
C ILE A 31 -5.87 -2.82 5.06
N LEU A 32 -5.66 -2.31 6.28
CA LEU A 32 -5.80 -0.87 6.58
C LEU A 32 -4.95 0.04 5.67
N PRO A 33 -3.65 -0.21 5.43
CA PRO A 33 -2.84 0.57 4.52
C PRO A 33 -3.47 0.67 3.11
N PHE A 34 -3.97 -0.44 2.56
CA PHE A 34 -4.60 -0.46 1.24
C PHE A 34 -5.94 0.28 1.22
N LEU A 35 -6.75 0.16 2.28
CA LEU A 35 -8.00 0.91 2.40
C LEU A 35 -7.75 2.41 2.45
N VAL A 36 -6.74 2.85 3.22
CA VAL A 36 -6.33 4.25 3.28
C VAL A 36 -5.86 4.73 1.90
N LEU A 37 -4.98 3.99 1.24
CA LEU A 37 -4.52 4.32 -0.12
C LEU A 37 -5.68 4.46 -1.11
N ARG A 38 -6.64 3.53 -1.07
CA ARG A 38 -7.82 3.59 -1.94
C ARG A 38 -8.69 4.81 -1.64
N ARG A 39 -8.83 5.18 -0.36
CA ARG A 39 -9.61 6.36 0.01
C ARG A 39 -8.94 7.65 -0.45
N LEU A 40 -7.61 7.76 -0.28
CA LEU A 40 -6.84 8.91 -0.74
C LEU A 40 -6.89 9.06 -2.27
N ASP A 41 -6.80 7.94 -3.00
CA ASP A 41 -6.97 7.91 -4.46
C ASP A 41 -8.34 8.46 -4.89
N GLN A 42 -9.43 8.04 -4.23
CA GLN A 42 -10.77 8.54 -4.55
C GLN A 42 -10.96 10.03 -4.29
N VAL A 43 -10.32 10.55 -3.23
CA VAL A 43 -10.39 11.99 -2.90
C VAL A 43 -9.66 12.82 -3.96
N LEU A 44 -8.53 12.32 -4.48
CA LEU A 44 -7.75 13.01 -5.51
C LEU A 44 -8.24 12.77 -6.94
N ALA A 45 -9.10 11.76 -7.18
CA ALA A 45 -9.63 11.45 -8.51
C ALA A 45 -10.15 12.69 -9.29
N PRO A 46 -10.95 13.60 -8.71
CA PRO A 46 -11.44 14.78 -9.44
C PRO A 46 -10.35 15.84 -9.72
N SER A 47 -9.31 15.95 -8.88
CA SER A 47 -8.25 16.96 -9.01
C SER A 47 -6.95 16.44 -9.62
N ARG A 48 -6.89 15.14 -9.95
CA ARG A 48 -5.70 14.44 -10.46
C ARG A 48 -5.09 15.11 -11.69
N GLU A 49 -5.90 15.41 -12.70
CA GLU A 49 -5.40 16.04 -13.94
C GLU A 49 -4.81 17.44 -13.66
N ALA A 50 -5.45 18.20 -12.77
CA ALA A 50 -4.97 19.51 -12.36
C ALA A 50 -3.62 19.42 -11.62
N VAL A 51 -3.47 18.44 -10.72
CA VAL A 51 -2.22 18.17 -10.00
C VAL A 51 -1.11 17.74 -10.95
N LEU A 52 -1.39 16.88 -11.93
CA LEU A 52 -0.39 16.46 -12.93
C LEU A 52 0.03 17.63 -13.83
N ALA A 53 -0.92 18.48 -14.25
CA ALA A 53 -0.63 19.69 -15.01
C ALA A 53 0.23 20.67 -14.19
N ALA A 54 -0.07 20.86 -12.90
CA ALA A 54 0.74 21.67 -12.00
C ALA A 54 2.15 21.07 -11.81
N ALA A 55 2.26 19.75 -11.65
CA ALA A 55 3.55 19.06 -11.52
C ALA A 55 4.44 19.21 -12.76
N ALA A 56 3.83 19.28 -13.95
CA ALA A 56 4.52 19.56 -15.21
C ALA A 56 4.96 21.04 -15.33
N LYS A 57 4.12 21.98 -14.86
CA LYS A 57 4.44 23.42 -14.84
C LYS A 57 5.55 23.78 -13.86
N PHE A 58 5.60 23.10 -12.71
CA PHE A 58 6.55 23.36 -11.63
C PHE A 58 7.51 22.19 -11.41
N PRO A 59 8.42 21.86 -12.35
CA PRO A 59 9.29 20.69 -12.25
C PRO A 59 10.22 20.77 -11.03
N ALA A 60 10.48 19.61 -10.40
CA ALA A 60 11.23 19.50 -9.14
C ALA A 60 12.65 20.07 -9.25
N ASP A 61 13.30 19.93 -10.41
CA ASP A 61 14.68 20.36 -10.62
C ASP A 61 14.85 21.88 -10.79
N LYS A 62 13.74 22.61 -11.06
CA LYS A 62 13.78 24.04 -11.39
C LYS A 62 12.94 24.91 -10.45
N THR A 63 12.14 24.30 -9.58
CA THR A 63 11.23 25.02 -8.68
C THR A 63 11.62 24.72 -7.24
N PRO A 64 11.77 25.75 -6.38
CA PRO A 64 11.97 25.53 -4.95
C PRO A 64 10.88 24.62 -4.37
N GLU A 65 11.28 23.65 -3.55
CA GLU A 65 10.40 22.60 -3.02
C GLU A 65 9.14 23.17 -2.35
N ALA A 66 9.30 24.18 -1.49
CA ALA A 66 8.18 24.84 -0.80
C ALA A 66 7.17 25.51 -1.76
N LEU A 67 7.66 26.09 -2.86
CA LEU A 67 6.78 26.68 -3.87
C LEU A 67 6.05 25.59 -4.66
N ARG A 68 6.77 24.55 -5.07
CA ARG A 68 6.19 23.40 -5.78
C ARG A 68 5.10 22.75 -4.93
N GLU A 69 5.37 22.46 -3.67
CA GLU A 69 4.40 21.87 -2.74
C GLU A 69 3.15 22.75 -2.63
N ARG A 70 3.30 24.06 -2.43
CA ARG A 70 2.17 24.99 -2.35
C ARG A 70 1.30 24.97 -3.61
N MET A 71 1.93 24.98 -4.79
CA MET A 71 1.21 24.97 -6.07
C MET A 71 0.47 23.64 -6.29
N LEU A 72 1.09 22.51 -5.93
CA LEU A 72 0.47 21.19 -6.03
C LEU A 72 -0.72 21.06 -5.08
N LEU A 73 -0.61 21.54 -3.83
CA LEU A 73 -1.70 21.53 -2.85
C LEU A 73 -2.87 22.40 -3.31
N GLN A 74 -2.57 23.58 -3.86
CA GLN A 74 -3.58 24.46 -4.45
C GLN A 74 -4.31 23.80 -5.63
N ALA A 75 -3.59 23.07 -6.49
CA ALA A 75 -4.18 22.34 -7.60
C ALA A 75 -5.01 21.13 -7.13
N ALA A 76 -4.60 20.48 -6.04
CA ALA A 76 -5.33 19.35 -5.47
C ALA A 76 -6.61 19.77 -4.75
N GLY A 77 -6.63 20.98 -4.17
CA GLY A 77 -7.71 21.45 -3.30
C GLY A 77 -7.73 20.77 -1.92
N GLU A 78 -6.68 20.02 -1.60
CA GLU A 78 -6.59 19.13 -0.45
C GLU A 78 -5.27 19.36 0.31
N THR A 79 -5.17 18.81 1.53
CA THR A 79 -3.95 18.88 2.36
C THR A 79 -2.86 17.86 1.95
N PHE A 80 -3.08 17.16 0.85
CA PHE A 80 -2.17 16.16 0.30
C PHE A 80 -2.32 16.10 -1.22
N THR A 81 -1.32 15.55 -1.90
CA THR A 81 -1.30 15.44 -3.36
C THR A 81 -0.70 14.11 -3.79
N ASN A 82 -0.91 13.73 -5.05
CA ASN A 82 -0.20 12.62 -5.67
C ASN A 82 0.25 13.04 -7.08
N THR A 83 1.54 12.90 -7.36
CA THR A 83 2.17 13.23 -8.65
C THR A 83 2.49 11.99 -9.50
N SER A 84 2.15 10.80 -9.02
CA SER A 84 2.28 9.56 -9.78
C SER A 84 1.32 9.56 -10.97
N LYS A 85 1.83 9.07 -12.11
CA LYS A 85 1.03 8.84 -13.31
C LYS A 85 0.11 7.63 -13.15
N LEU A 86 0.36 6.77 -12.17
CA LEU A 86 -0.45 5.58 -11.87
C LEU A 86 -1.67 5.94 -11.03
N ASP A 87 -2.83 5.39 -11.36
CA ASP A 87 -4.01 5.38 -10.49
C ASP A 87 -4.19 3.98 -9.88
N PHE A 88 -5.10 3.87 -8.91
CA PHE A 88 -5.32 2.59 -8.24
C PHE A 88 -5.79 1.48 -9.19
N ALA A 89 -6.44 1.81 -10.32
CA ALA A 89 -6.87 0.83 -11.31
C ALA A 89 -5.69 0.35 -12.19
N ALA A 90 -4.79 1.26 -12.56
CA ALA A 90 -3.58 1.00 -13.32
C ALA A 90 -2.61 0.10 -12.54
N LEU A 91 -2.56 0.22 -11.21
CA LEU A 91 -1.81 -0.69 -10.35
C LEU A 91 -2.23 -2.16 -10.50
N LEU A 92 -3.48 -2.42 -10.85
CA LEU A 92 -4.03 -3.77 -11.02
C LEU A 92 -3.78 -4.35 -12.41
N GLN A 93 -3.32 -3.53 -13.38
CA GLN A 93 -3.13 -3.95 -14.78
C GLN A 93 -1.79 -4.65 -15.02
N ASP A 94 -0.81 -4.51 -14.13
CA ASP A 94 0.49 -5.16 -14.25
C ASP A 94 0.87 -5.91 -12.96
N PRO A 95 0.41 -7.17 -12.82
CA PRO A 95 0.70 -8.00 -11.66
C PRO A 95 2.18 -8.33 -11.48
N ASN A 96 2.94 -8.42 -12.58
CA ASN A 96 4.35 -8.78 -12.56
C ASN A 96 5.21 -7.68 -11.92
N ASN A 97 4.80 -6.42 -12.06
CA ASN A 97 5.45 -5.27 -11.44
C ASN A 97 4.64 -4.67 -10.29
N ALA A 98 3.68 -5.39 -9.72
CA ALA A 98 2.75 -4.86 -8.71
C ALA A 98 3.47 -4.20 -7.53
N ALA A 99 4.53 -4.81 -7.01
CA ALA A 99 5.32 -4.26 -5.91
C ALA A 99 6.02 -2.95 -6.30
N ALA A 100 6.70 -2.92 -7.46
CA ALA A 100 7.39 -1.72 -7.95
C ALA A 100 6.41 -0.58 -8.26
N ASN A 101 5.29 -0.91 -8.90
CA ASN A 101 4.23 0.04 -9.24
C ASN A 101 3.56 0.62 -7.98
N LEU A 102 3.28 -0.22 -6.98
CA LEU A 102 2.72 0.22 -5.70
C LEU A 102 3.70 1.14 -4.97
N MET A 103 4.99 0.78 -4.89
CA MET A 103 6.00 1.62 -4.27
C MET A 103 6.13 2.96 -4.99
N GLY A 104 6.20 2.96 -6.32
CA GLY A 104 6.22 4.19 -7.12
C GLY A 104 4.98 5.06 -6.90
N TYR A 105 3.80 4.43 -6.77
CA TYR A 105 2.55 5.12 -6.46
C TYR A 105 2.55 5.75 -5.06
N ILE A 106 3.05 5.04 -4.05
CA ILE A 106 3.20 5.57 -2.68
C ILE A 106 4.21 6.73 -2.67
N HIS A 107 5.34 6.58 -3.36
CA HIS A 107 6.37 7.63 -3.43
C HIS A 107 5.91 8.90 -4.14
N GLY A 108 4.91 8.80 -5.01
CA GLY A 108 4.28 9.93 -5.69
C GLY A 108 3.39 10.79 -4.79
N PHE A 109 2.97 10.30 -3.63
CA PHE A 109 2.22 11.09 -2.65
C PHE A 109 3.09 12.14 -1.94
N SER A 110 2.42 13.17 -1.42
CA SER A 110 3.03 14.15 -0.52
C SER A 110 3.62 13.52 0.74
N LYS A 111 4.60 14.22 1.34
CA LYS A 111 5.40 13.69 2.45
C LYS A 111 4.55 13.17 3.61
N ASN A 112 3.52 13.92 4.01
CA ASN A 112 2.60 13.52 5.08
C ASN A 112 1.96 12.13 4.86
N VAL A 113 1.52 11.82 3.64
CA VAL A 113 0.93 10.52 3.30
C VAL A 113 2.01 9.44 3.29
N ARG A 114 3.20 9.72 2.76
CA ARG A 114 4.31 8.76 2.79
C ARG A 114 4.71 8.39 4.22
N ASP A 115 4.79 9.37 5.11
CA ASP A 115 5.09 9.16 6.54
C ASP A 115 4.01 8.29 7.21
N ILE A 116 2.73 8.44 6.83
CA ILE A 116 1.64 7.59 7.31
C ILE A 116 1.80 6.15 6.80
N MET A 117 2.09 5.98 5.52
CA MET A 117 2.29 4.66 4.90
C MET A 117 3.52 3.93 5.45
N GLU A 118 4.59 4.65 5.75
CA GLU A 118 5.77 4.10 6.40
C GLU A 118 5.46 3.59 7.81
N LYS A 119 4.69 4.33 8.61
CA LYS A 119 4.24 3.87 9.94
C LYS A 119 3.39 2.60 9.87
N PHE A 120 2.55 2.50 8.84
CA PHE A 120 1.80 1.27 8.56
C PHE A 120 2.74 0.09 8.25
N GLY A 121 3.79 0.32 7.44
CA GLY A 121 4.83 -0.66 7.14
C GLY A 121 5.65 -1.10 8.35
N ALA A 122 6.16 -0.15 9.14
CA ALA A 122 6.91 -0.44 10.36
C ALA A 122 6.10 -1.31 11.35
N ARG A 123 4.79 -1.04 11.49
CA ARG A 123 3.88 -1.84 12.32
C ARG A 123 3.66 -3.26 11.81
N LEU A 124 3.91 -3.52 10.53
CA LEU A 124 3.94 -4.87 9.95
C LEU A 124 5.26 -5.58 10.27
N GLU A 125 6.39 -4.87 10.26
CA GLU A 125 7.72 -5.44 10.56
C GLU A 125 7.94 -5.77 12.04
N GLU A 126 7.27 -5.06 12.95
CA GLU A 126 7.27 -5.26 14.40
C GLU A 126 6.38 -6.43 14.87
N ALA A 127 5.66 -7.08 13.96
CA ALA A 127 4.86 -8.27 14.26
C ALA A 127 5.75 -9.43 14.80
N PRO A 128 5.23 -10.28 15.72
CA PRO A 128 6.05 -11.19 16.51
C PRO A 128 6.98 -12.10 15.69
N ARG A 129 8.23 -12.23 16.18
CA ARG A 129 9.43 -12.81 15.53
C ARG A 129 9.31 -14.22 14.93
N HIS A 130 8.24 -14.96 15.20
CA HIS A 130 7.99 -16.28 14.62
C HIS A 130 7.87 -16.28 13.08
N LEU A 131 7.60 -15.11 12.47
CA LEU A 131 7.54 -14.96 11.01
C LEU A 131 8.92 -14.86 10.33
N ARG A 132 9.98 -14.45 11.06
CA ARG A 132 11.32 -14.24 10.47
C ARG A 132 12.14 -15.53 10.35
N TYR A 133 11.72 -16.60 11.01
CA TYR A 133 12.50 -17.85 11.07
C TYR A 133 12.33 -18.72 9.81
N ARG A 134 11.16 -18.68 9.17
CA ARG A 134 10.84 -19.57 8.02
C ARG A 134 11.35 -19.06 6.67
N THR A 135 11.51 -17.74 6.52
CA THR A 135 12.04 -17.12 5.30
C THR A 135 13.56 -17.24 5.16
N ARG A 136 14.29 -17.49 6.26
CA ARG A 136 15.75 -17.72 6.25
C ARG A 136 16.16 -19.20 6.26
N HIS A 137 15.28 -20.10 6.68
CA HIS A 137 15.56 -21.55 6.72
C HIS A 137 14.32 -22.34 6.27
N PRO A 138 14.23 -22.72 4.98
CA PRO A 138 13.09 -23.47 4.45
C PRO A 138 12.96 -24.89 5.04
N ASP A 139 14.03 -25.46 5.62
CA ASP A 139 14.07 -26.87 6.07
C ASP A 139 13.78 -27.12 7.56
N ALA A 140 13.49 -26.09 8.37
CA ALA A 140 13.34 -26.29 9.82
C ALA A 140 12.01 -26.97 10.25
N SER A 141 11.13 -27.31 9.30
CA SER A 141 9.79 -27.84 9.61
C SER A 141 9.75 -29.33 9.98
N SER A 142 10.88 -30.06 9.97
CA SER A 142 10.92 -31.51 10.21
C SER A 142 11.33 -31.92 11.64
N ALA A 143 11.77 -30.99 12.50
CA ALA A 143 12.38 -31.36 13.79
C ALA A 143 11.41 -31.46 14.99
N VAL A 144 10.16 -31.01 14.88
CA VAL A 144 9.20 -30.94 16.03
C VAL A 144 8.14 -32.05 15.98
N ARG A 145 8.54 -33.30 15.70
CA ARG A 145 7.63 -34.47 15.80
C ARG A 145 8.29 -35.74 16.35
N ARG A 146 9.34 -35.64 17.17
CA ARG A 146 9.82 -36.79 17.96
C ARG A 146 10.26 -36.35 19.35
N GLY A 147 9.35 -36.49 20.31
CA GLY A 147 9.63 -36.17 21.71
C GLY A 147 8.42 -36.28 22.62
N HIS A 148 7.53 -37.27 22.40
CA HIS A 148 6.56 -37.68 23.43
C HIS A 148 6.14 -39.13 23.19
N ALA A 149 6.99 -40.06 23.60
CA ALA A 149 6.66 -41.44 23.97
C ALA A 149 7.91 -42.01 24.65
N GLY A 150 7.82 -42.26 25.95
CA GLY A 150 8.90 -42.73 26.81
C GLY A 150 8.57 -42.41 28.26
#